data_AF-A0AAD6C5P6-F1
#
_entry.id   AF-A0AAD6C5P6-F1
#
_cell.length_a   1.000
_cell.length_b   1.000
_cell.length_c   1.000
_cell.angle_alpha   90.00
_cell.angle_beta   90.00
_cell.angle_gamma   90.00
#
_symmetry.space_group_name_H-M   'P 1'
#
loop_
_entity.id
_entity.type
_entity.pdbx_description
1 polymer ?
#
loop_
_entity_poly.entity_id
_entity_poly.type
_entity_poly.pdbx_seq_one_letter_code
_entity_poly.pdbx_strand_id
1 'polypeptide(L)'
;MDALSSAASVIAVIQLTGSIVKLCGGYIQEVKDARDEIFTLQQAITGLQGTLQDLHKLLQSNDGLALPTSSRLVSNIIDCLSDLRALEAKLDPGKGKKLMRKVGLRALKWPLKRAELEGVIQNLEKYKSSFIFSLQVDQTSLIVSVAQNTDRINQNMDLGKLEGAMEAVFESFSDRDEVQCLQGTRTELLQQIMEWAMSPSQKSIFWLKGMAGTGKSTISRTVARSLQDSNYLGASFFFKRGEGDRGNAKKFFPTLIRQLMLRTSELRPSVQKALDDDPDITSKSLREQFEKLLLQPLVYLDQLGRQPRTAVIVIDALDECKSDSPSDLLDKQA
;
A
#
# COMPACT_ATOMS: atom_id res chain seq x y z
N MET A 1 -10.52 8.37 -19.12
CA MET A 1 -11.92 7.99 -19.44
C MET A 1 -12.55 7.59 -18.13
N ASP A 2 -13.56 8.34 -17.71
CA ASP A 2 -14.17 8.17 -16.38
C ASP A 2 -14.90 6.83 -16.31
N ALA A 3 -14.99 6.23 -15.12
CA ALA A 3 -15.67 4.96 -14.89
C ALA A 3 -17.13 4.95 -15.42
N LEU A 4 -17.78 6.13 -15.43
CA LEU A 4 -19.09 6.36 -16.06
C LEU A 4 -19.12 6.03 -17.56
N SER A 5 -18.07 6.39 -18.31
CA SER A 5 -17.97 6.12 -19.75
C SER A 5 -17.81 4.62 -20.03
N SER A 6 -17.11 3.90 -19.15
CA SER A 6 -16.94 2.45 -19.23
C SER A 6 -18.21 1.70 -18.88
N ALA A 7 -18.92 2.11 -17.82
CA ALA A 7 -20.20 1.51 -17.42
C ALA A 7 -21.28 1.66 -18.50
N ALA A 8 -21.38 2.84 -19.13
CA ALA A 8 -22.30 3.07 -20.25
C ALA A 8 -21.97 2.18 -21.46
N SER A 9 -20.68 1.99 -21.74
CA SER A 9 -20.22 1.12 -22.84
C SER A 9 -20.57 -0.35 -22.59
N VAL A 10 -20.41 -0.86 -21.36
CA VAL A 10 -20.79 -2.22 -20.98
C VAL A 10 -22.30 -2.44 -21.14
N ILE A 11 -23.13 -1.48 -20.72
CA ILE A 11 -24.59 -1.55 -20.90
C ILE A 11 -24.95 -1.65 -22.39
N ALA A 12 -24.31 -0.84 -23.23
CA ALA A 12 -24.56 -0.88 -24.68
C ALA A 12 -24.25 -2.26 -25.28
N VAL A 13 -23.17 -2.91 -24.84
CA VAL A 13 -22.84 -4.28 -25.27
C VAL A 13 -23.89 -5.28 -24.78
N ILE A 14 -24.32 -5.21 -23.51
CA ILE A 14 -25.37 -6.11 -22.96
C ILE A 14 -26.69 -5.99 -23.72
N GLN A 15 -27.11 -4.77 -24.06
CA GLN A 15 -28.32 -4.55 -24.84
C GLN A 15 -28.21 -5.16 -26.24
N LEU A 16 -27.05 -5.01 -26.86
CA LEU A 16 -26.77 -5.51 -28.19
C LEU A 16 -26.70 -7.04 -28.24
N THR A 17 -26.06 -7.68 -27.27
CA THR A 17 -26.05 -9.15 -27.15
C THR A 17 -27.47 -9.70 -27.01
N GLY A 18 -28.33 -9.06 -26.20
CA GLY A 18 -29.73 -9.45 -26.04
C GLY A 18 -30.54 -9.33 -27.34
N SER A 19 -30.30 -8.27 -28.12
CA SER A 19 -30.90 -8.08 -29.45
C SER A 19 -30.50 -9.21 -30.42
N ILE A 20 -29.21 -9.54 -30.47
CA ILE A 20 -28.69 -10.59 -31.36
C ILE A 20 -29.19 -11.98 -30.95
N VAL A 21 -29.24 -12.30 -29.64
CA VAL A 21 -29.81 -13.55 -29.14
C VAL A 21 -31.26 -13.75 -29.62
N LYS A 22 -32.04 -12.66 -29.63
CA LYS A 22 -33.42 -12.67 -30.15
C LYS A 22 -33.48 -12.90 -31.66
N LEU A 23 -32.58 -12.26 -32.43
CA LEU A 23 -32.47 -12.48 -33.88
C LEU A 23 -32.11 -13.94 -34.20
N CYS A 24 -31.11 -14.52 -33.50
CA CYS A 24 -30.74 -15.92 -33.64
C CYS A 24 -31.92 -16.85 -33.36
N GLY A 25 -32.73 -16.57 -32.33
CA GLY A 25 -33.94 -17.32 -32.02
C GLY A 25 -34.95 -17.34 -33.18
N GLY A 26 -35.11 -16.22 -33.90
CA GLY A 26 -35.94 -16.14 -35.10
C GLY A 26 -35.40 -16.99 -36.27
N TYR A 27 -34.09 -16.95 -36.51
CA TYR A 27 -33.46 -17.79 -37.54
C TYR A 27 -33.55 -19.29 -37.22
N ILE A 28 -33.42 -19.71 -35.96
CA ILE A 28 -33.55 -21.11 -35.53
C ILE A 28 -34.93 -21.69 -35.87
N GLN A 29 -35.99 -20.86 -35.85
CA GLN A 29 -37.35 -21.30 -36.17
C GLN A 29 -37.57 -21.51 -37.67
N GLU A 30 -36.89 -20.72 -38.51
CA GLU A 30 -37.15 -20.63 -39.95
C GLU A 30 -36.07 -21.28 -40.83
N VAL A 31 -34.84 -21.45 -40.32
CA VAL A 31 -33.68 -22.00 -41.07
C VAL A 31 -33.23 -23.32 -40.46
N LYS A 32 -33.63 -24.42 -41.11
CA LYS A 32 -33.31 -25.78 -40.62
C LYS A 32 -31.85 -26.19 -40.87
N ASP A 33 -31.28 -25.80 -42.01
CA ASP A 33 -29.97 -26.29 -42.47
C ASP A 33 -28.77 -25.72 -41.71
N ALA A 34 -28.95 -24.63 -40.96
CA ALA A 34 -27.90 -23.95 -40.18
C ALA A 34 -28.23 -23.91 -38.67
N ARG A 35 -29.20 -24.72 -38.22
CA ARG A 35 -29.78 -24.59 -36.88
C ARG A 35 -28.74 -24.75 -35.76
N ASP A 36 -27.89 -25.76 -35.84
CA ASP A 36 -26.88 -26.05 -34.82
C ASP A 36 -25.80 -24.96 -34.76
N GLU A 37 -25.42 -24.44 -35.92
CA GLU A 37 -24.50 -23.32 -36.09
C GLU A 37 -25.06 -22.04 -35.43
N ILE A 38 -26.34 -21.72 -35.69
CA ILE A 38 -27.01 -20.55 -35.08
C ILE A 38 -27.15 -20.72 -33.57
N PHE A 39 -27.47 -21.93 -33.10
CA PHE A 39 -27.55 -22.24 -31.68
C PHE A 39 -26.20 -22.08 -30.97
N THR A 40 -25.10 -22.51 -31.60
CA THR A 40 -23.74 -22.35 -31.07
C THR A 40 -23.37 -20.87 -30.92
N LEU A 41 -23.69 -20.03 -31.91
CA LEU A 41 -23.53 -18.59 -31.82
C LEU A 41 -24.37 -17.99 -30.68
N GLN A 42 -25.62 -18.43 -30.55
CA GLN A 42 -26.52 -17.97 -29.48
C GLN A 42 -25.94 -18.29 -28.09
N GLN A 43 -25.35 -19.48 -27.91
CA GLN A 43 -24.67 -19.85 -26.67
C GLN A 43 -23.44 -18.98 -26.38
N ALA A 44 -22.58 -18.76 -27.37
CA ALA A 44 -21.39 -17.91 -27.22
C ALA A 44 -21.78 -16.48 -26.79
N ILE A 45 -22.80 -15.90 -27.43
CA ILE A 45 -23.30 -14.55 -27.10
C ILE A 45 -23.94 -14.51 -25.71
N THR A 46 -24.70 -15.54 -25.34
CA THR A 46 -25.30 -15.63 -24.00
C THR A 46 -24.24 -15.75 -22.91
N GLY A 47 -23.19 -16.54 -23.15
CA GLY A 47 -22.05 -16.65 -22.24
C GLY A 47 -21.31 -15.32 -22.05
N LEU A 48 -21.06 -14.60 -23.15
CA LEU A 48 -20.47 -13.26 -23.13
C LEU A 48 -21.34 -12.26 -22.37
N GLN A 49 -22.66 -12.30 -22.59
CA GLN A 49 -23.62 -11.44 -21.89
C GLN A 49 -23.58 -11.66 -20.38
N GLY A 50 -23.49 -12.91 -19.91
CA GLY A 50 -23.34 -13.22 -18.48
C GLY A 50 -22.09 -12.57 -17.87
N THR A 51 -20.94 -12.73 -18.53
CA THR A 51 -19.68 -12.11 -18.09
C THR A 51 -19.77 -10.58 -18.02
N LEU A 52 -20.42 -9.94 -19.00
CA LEU A 52 -20.61 -8.50 -19.02
C LEU A 52 -21.57 -8.00 -17.94
N GLN A 53 -22.59 -8.78 -17.59
CA GLN A 53 -23.49 -8.46 -16.48
C GLN A 53 -22.77 -8.50 -15.13
N ASP A 54 -21.89 -9.47 -14.91
CA ASP A 54 -21.08 -9.54 -13.70
C ASP A 54 -20.09 -8.38 -13.61
N LEU A 55 -19.45 -8.03 -14.74
CA LEU A 55 -18.61 -6.84 -14.85
C LEU A 55 -19.39 -5.55 -14.55
N HIS A 56 -20.61 -5.44 -15.06
CA HIS A 56 -21.46 -4.27 -14.81
C HIS A 56 -21.82 -4.12 -13.33
N LYS A 57 -22.18 -5.21 -12.64
CA LYS A 57 -22.47 -5.19 -11.19
C LYS A 57 -21.26 -4.71 -10.39
N LEU A 58 -20.06 -5.18 -10.72
CA LEU A 58 -18.83 -4.78 -10.05
C LEU A 58 -18.50 -3.29 -10.25
N LEU A 59 -18.74 -2.76 -11.45
CA LEU A 59 -18.54 -1.34 -11.74
C LEU A 59 -19.56 -0.44 -11.03
N GLN A 60 -20.77 -0.93 -10.75
CA GLN A 60 -21.79 -0.20 -9.99
C GLN A 60 -21.59 -0.25 -8.48
N SER A 61 -21.06 -1.36 -7.94
CA SER A 61 -20.91 -1.53 -6.49
C SER A 61 -19.71 -0.78 -5.90
N ASN A 62 -18.73 -0.41 -6.74
CA ASN A 62 -17.46 0.17 -6.29
C ASN A 62 -17.28 1.59 -6.86
N ASP A 63 -18.00 2.56 -6.30
CA ASP A 63 -17.74 3.98 -6.54
C ASP A 63 -16.34 4.35 -6.01
N GLY A 64 -15.32 4.24 -6.87
CA GLY A 64 -13.99 4.83 -6.64
C GLY A 64 -12.78 3.88 -6.58
N LEU A 65 -12.93 2.57 -6.76
CA LEU A 65 -11.76 1.68 -6.86
C LEU A 65 -11.23 1.65 -8.30
N ALA A 66 -10.03 2.21 -8.49
CA ALA A 66 -9.32 2.16 -9.76
C ALA A 66 -8.91 0.71 -10.07
N LEU A 67 -9.56 0.08 -11.04
CA LEU A 67 -9.20 -1.25 -11.51
C LEU A 67 -7.85 -1.20 -12.26
N PRO A 68 -6.82 -1.96 -11.82
CA PRO A 68 -5.51 -2.00 -12.48
C PRO A 68 -5.58 -2.34 -13.97
N THR A 69 -6.55 -3.16 -14.39
CA THR A 69 -6.72 -3.57 -15.79
C THR A 69 -7.65 -2.67 -16.62
N SER A 70 -8.11 -1.54 -16.07
CA SER A 70 -9.12 -0.66 -16.67
C SER A 70 -8.87 -0.27 -18.13
N SER A 71 -7.62 0.03 -18.53
CA SER A 71 -7.30 0.39 -19.92
C SER A 71 -7.47 -0.78 -20.91
N ARG A 72 -7.09 -2.00 -20.50
CA ARG A 72 -7.25 -3.22 -21.29
C ARG A 72 -8.72 -3.60 -21.41
N LEU A 73 -9.46 -3.49 -20.30
CA LEU A 73 -10.89 -3.73 -20.25
C LEU A 73 -11.65 -2.81 -21.23
N VAL A 74 -11.33 -1.51 -21.23
CA VAL A 74 -11.95 -0.51 -22.11
C VAL A 74 -11.69 -0.83 -23.58
N SER A 75 -10.45 -1.16 -23.97
CA SER A 75 -10.14 -1.54 -25.36
C SER A 75 -10.96 -2.74 -25.81
N ASN A 76 -11.00 -3.81 -25.01
CA ASN A 76 -11.76 -5.01 -25.34
C ASN A 76 -13.28 -4.76 -25.42
N ILE A 77 -13.83 -3.87 -24.58
CA ILE A 77 -15.25 -3.48 -24.66
C ILE A 77 -15.55 -2.77 -25.97
N ILE A 78 -14.66 -1.85 -26.40
CA ILE A 78 -14.82 -1.11 -27.66
C ILE A 78 -14.78 -2.06 -28.86
N ASP A 79 -13.80 -2.97 -28.90
CA ASP A 79 -13.65 -3.95 -29.98
C ASP A 79 -14.86 -4.89 -30.03
N CYS A 80 -15.28 -5.41 -28.87
CA CYS A 80 -16.46 -6.26 -28.75
C CYS A 80 -17.75 -5.55 -29.22
N LEU A 81 -17.93 -4.28 -28.84
CA LEU A 81 -19.07 -3.48 -29.27
C LEU A 81 -19.08 -3.27 -30.79
N SER A 82 -17.92 -3.02 -31.38
CA SER A 82 -17.77 -2.87 -32.84
C SER A 82 -18.15 -4.16 -33.58
N ASP A 83 -17.61 -5.30 -33.15
CA ASP A 83 -17.87 -6.61 -33.75
C ASP A 83 -19.34 -7.01 -33.64
N LEU A 84 -19.96 -6.80 -32.46
CA LEU A 84 -21.36 -7.10 -32.25
C LEU A 84 -22.28 -6.19 -33.09
N ARG A 85 -21.92 -4.93 -33.32
CA ARG A 85 -22.70 -4.04 -34.20
C ARG A 85 -22.63 -4.50 -35.65
N ALA A 86 -21.45 -4.90 -36.10
CA ALA A 86 -21.26 -5.46 -37.43
C ALA A 86 -22.05 -6.78 -37.61
N LEU A 87 -22.09 -7.62 -36.57
CA LEU A 87 -22.88 -8.85 -36.54
C LEU A 87 -24.39 -8.54 -36.60
N GLU A 88 -24.87 -7.64 -35.75
CA GLU A 88 -26.29 -7.25 -35.73
C GLU A 88 -26.73 -6.69 -37.09
N ALA A 89 -25.94 -5.83 -37.71
CA ALA A 89 -26.26 -5.24 -39.02
C ALA A 89 -26.37 -6.30 -40.13
N LYS A 90 -25.61 -7.40 -40.05
CA LYS A 90 -25.72 -8.53 -40.98
C LYS A 90 -26.95 -9.38 -40.71
N LEU A 91 -27.29 -9.59 -39.44
CA LEU A 91 -28.45 -10.39 -39.03
C LEU A 91 -29.79 -9.67 -39.23
N ASP A 92 -29.79 -8.33 -39.14
CA ASP A 92 -30.95 -7.47 -39.36
C ASP A 92 -30.60 -6.30 -40.32
N PRO A 93 -30.47 -6.56 -41.63
CA PRO A 93 -30.19 -5.52 -42.63
C PRO A 93 -31.34 -4.53 -42.84
N GLY A 94 -32.48 -4.72 -42.15
CA GLY A 94 -33.71 -3.95 -42.29
C GLY A 94 -33.91 -2.81 -41.28
N LYS A 95 -33.07 -2.73 -40.24
CA LYS A 95 -33.05 -1.67 -39.21
C LYS A 95 -32.63 -0.31 -39.83
N GLY A 96 -33.51 0.28 -40.64
CA GLY A 96 -33.28 1.58 -41.28
C GLY A 96 -34.17 1.89 -42.48
N LYS A 97 -34.79 0.88 -43.12
CA LYS A 97 -35.71 1.10 -44.25
C LYS A 97 -37.16 1.05 -43.77
N LYS A 98 -37.70 2.20 -43.34
CA LYS A 98 -39.15 2.43 -43.26
C LYS A 98 -39.72 2.50 -44.68
N LEU A 99 -39.92 1.36 -45.35
CA LEU A 99 -40.74 1.31 -46.56
C LEU A 99 -41.48 -0.03 -46.65
N MET A 100 -42.81 0.05 -46.47
CA MET A 100 -43.82 -0.94 -46.86
C MET A 100 -43.58 -2.38 -46.36
N ARG A 101 -43.90 -2.64 -45.09
CA ARG A 101 -44.12 -4.01 -44.61
C ARG A 101 -45.50 -4.50 -45.08
N LYS A 102 -45.62 -4.82 -46.38
CA LYS A 102 -46.75 -5.62 -46.89
C LYS A 102 -46.49 -7.08 -46.56
N VAL A 103 -47.52 -7.70 -45.99
CA VAL A 103 -47.59 -9.08 -45.51
C VAL A 103 -47.13 -10.06 -46.60
N GLY A 104 -46.13 -10.87 -46.26
CA GLY A 104 -45.60 -11.96 -47.07
C GLY A 104 -44.31 -12.46 -46.43
N LEU A 105 -44.31 -13.67 -45.88
CA LEU A 105 -43.13 -14.31 -45.28
C LEU A 105 -42.00 -14.34 -46.31
N ARG A 106 -41.06 -13.40 -46.24
CA ARG A 106 -39.73 -13.65 -46.78
C ARG A 106 -39.13 -14.70 -45.86
N ALA A 107 -38.93 -15.90 -46.39
CA ALA A 107 -38.12 -16.92 -45.74
C ALA A 107 -36.81 -16.25 -45.29
N LEU A 108 -36.57 -16.24 -43.98
CA LEU A 108 -35.35 -15.70 -43.42
C LEU A 108 -34.20 -16.53 -44.00
N LYS A 109 -33.34 -15.93 -44.80
CA LYS A 109 -32.15 -16.59 -45.31
C LYS A 109 -31.00 -16.25 -44.38
N TRP A 110 -30.32 -17.27 -43.84
CA TRP A 110 -29.16 -17.08 -43.00
C TRP A 110 -28.05 -16.31 -43.76
N PRO A 111 -27.55 -15.17 -43.21
CA PRO A 111 -26.68 -14.28 -43.97
C PRO A 111 -25.18 -14.58 -43.83
N LEU A 112 -24.77 -15.43 -42.87
CA LEU A 112 -23.37 -15.70 -42.58
C LEU A 112 -22.89 -16.99 -43.25
N LYS A 113 -21.67 -16.98 -43.79
CA LYS A 113 -20.99 -18.21 -44.21
C LYS A 113 -20.38 -18.91 -42.99
N ARG A 114 -20.18 -20.23 -43.07
CA ARG A 114 -19.60 -21.03 -41.97
C ARG A 114 -18.26 -20.49 -41.46
N ALA A 115 -17.30 -20.20 -42.34
CA ALA A 115 -15.99 -19.66 -41.94
C ALA A 115 -16.09 -18.28 -41.24
N GLU A 116 -17.06 -17.46 -41.66
CA GLU A 116 -17.32 -16.17 -41.06
C GLU A 116 -17.95 -16.33 -39.66
N LEU A 117 -18.89 -17.27 -39.52
CA LEU A 117 -19.49 -17.63 -38.25
C LEU A 117 -18.45 -18.15 -37.24
N GLU A 118 -17.57 -19.05 -37.67
CA GLU A 118 -16.48 -19.57 -36.86
C GLU A 118 -15.57 -18.44 -36.36
N GLY A 119 -15.22 -17.48 -37.23
CA GLY A 119 -14.44 -16.29 -36.85
C GLY A 119 -15.16 -15.41 -35.83
N VAL A 120 -16.47 -15.20 -35.98
CA VAL A 120 -17.29 -14.46 -35.01
C VAL A 120 -17.27 -15.16 -33.65
N ILE A 121 -17.51 -16.47 -33.60
CA ILE A 121 -17.53 -17.24 -32.35
C ILE A 121 -16.15 -17.18 -31.66
N GLN A 122 -15.06 -17.32 -32.41
CA GLN A 122 -13.71 -17.20 -31.88
C GLN A 122 -13.44 -15.83 -31.25
N ASN A 123 -13.87 -14.74 -31.90
CA ASN A 123 -13.74 -13.40 -31.33
C ASN A 123 -14.56 -13.25 -30.04
N LEU A 124 -15.80 -13.74 -30.01
CA LEU A 124 -16.66 -13.66 -28.83
C LEU A 124 -16.06 -14.40 -27.63
N GLU A 125 -15.54 -15.62 -27.83
CA GLU A 125 -14.86 -16.36 -26.77
C GLU A 125 -13.55 -15.67 -26.34
N LYS A 126 -12.79 -15.08 -27.27
CA LYS A 126 -11.60 -14.27 -26.95
C LYS A 126 -11.95 -13.08 -26.05
N TYR A 127 -13.02 -12.33 -26.38
CA TYR A 127 -13.48 -11.21 -25.55
C TYR A 127 -13.88 -11.67 -24.15
N LYS A 128 -14.67 -12.75 -24.08
CA LYS A 128 -15.09 -13.37 -22.81
C LYS A 128 -13.89 -13.78 -21.96
N SER A 129 -12.93 -14.51 -22.51
CA SER A 129 -11.71 -14.89 -21.79
C SER A 129 -10.91 -13.68 -21.31
N SER A 130 -10.83 -12.63 -22.11
CA SER A 130 -10.10 -11.41 -21.73
C SER A 130 -10.79 -10.63 -20.60
N PHE A 131 -12.13 -10.57 -20.61
CA PHE A 131 -12.90 -9.99 -19.51
C PHE A 131 -12.73 -10.80 -18.22
N ILE A 132 -12.83 -12.13 -18.29
CA ILE A 132 -12.62 -13.01 -17.12
C ILE A 132 -11.20 -12.85 -16.57
N PHE A 133 -10.18 -12.85 -17.42
CA PHE A 133 -8.80 -12.68 -16.97
C PHE A 133 -8.57 -11.32 -16.30
N SER A 134 -9.14 -10.26 -16.87
CA SER A 134 -9.03 -8.91 -16.30
C SER A 134 -9.66 -8.85 -14.90
N LEU A 135 -10.86 -9.44 -14.73
CA LEU A 135 -11.53 -9.56 -13.44
C LEU A 135 -10.70 -10.35 -12.42
N GLN A 136 -10.05 -11.45 -12.84
CA GLN A 136 -9.19 -12.24 -11.96
C GLN A 136 -7.97 -11.46 -11.48
N VAL A 137 -7.31 -10.70 -12.36
CA VAL A 137 -6.17 -9.86 -12.00
C VAL A 137 -6.58 -8.79 -10.98
N ASP A 138 -7.72 -8.13 -11.19
CA ASP A 138 -8.22 -7.11 -10.27
C ASP A 138 -8.59 -7.74 -8.91
N GLN A 139 -9.21 -8.92 -8.90
CA GLN A 139 -9.52 -9.67 -7.68
C GLN A 139 -8.24 -10.04 -6.91
N THR A 140 -7.19 -10.55 -7.58
CA THR A 140 -5.90 -10.84 -6.94
C THR A 140 -5.27 -9.58 -6.37
N SER A 141 -5.32 -8.45 -7.09
CA SER A 141 -4.78 -7.17 -6.60
C SER A 141 -5.50 -6.69 -5.34
N LEU A 142 -6.83 -6.81 -5.28
CA LEU A 142 -7.62 -6.48 -4.09
C LEU A 142 -7.29 -7.42 -2.92
N ILE A 143 -7.17 -8.73 -3.15
CA ILE A 143 -6.79 -9.70 -2.11
C ILE A 143 -5.41 -9.39 -1.54
N VAL A 144 -4.42 -9.07 -2.40
CA VAL A 144 -3.08 -8.66 -1.95
C VAL A 144 -3.16 -7.38 -1.11
N SER A 145 -3.97 -6.40 -1.51
CA SER A 145 -4.16 -5.16 -0.75
C SER A 145 -4.83 -5.40 0.60
N VAL A 146 -5.83 -6.29 0.66
CA VAL A 146 -6.50 -6.70 1.92
C VAL A 146 -5.56 -7.47 2.83
N ALA A 147 -4.73 -8.37 2.27
CA ALA A 147 -3.72 -9.09 3.04
C ALA A 147 -2.71 -8.11 3.66
N GLN A 148 -2.20 -7.16 2.87
CA GLN A 148 -1.31 -6.11 3.36
C GLN A 148 -1.96 -5.24 4.43
N ASN A 149 -3.24 -4.88 4.28
CA ASN A 149 -3.95 -4.09 5.28
C ASN A 149 -4.21 -4.90 6.56
N THR A 150 -4.52 -6.19 6.44
CA THR A 150 -4.67 -7.10 7.58
C THR A 150 -3.35 -7.24 8.35
N ASP A 151 -2.23 -7.36 7.64
CA ASP A 151 -0.89 -7.37 8.25
C ASP A 151 -0.60 -6.05 8.98
N ARG A 152 -1.03 -4.90 8.43
CA ARG A 152 -0.89 -3.59 9.09
C ARG A 152 -1.79 -3.45 10.33
N ILE A 153 -2.97 -4.06 10.34
CA ILE A 153 -3.90 -4.07 11.49
C ILE A 153 -3.39 -5.03 12.59
N ASN A 154 -2.84 -6.18 12.19
CA ASN A 154 -2.23 -7.15 13.12
C ASN A 154 -0.89 -6.67 13.70
N GLN A 155 -0.34 -5.55 13.23
CA GLN A 155 0.81 -4.87 13.83
C GLN A 155 0.46 -4.00 15.06
N ASN A 156 -0.65 -4.28 15.75
CA ASN A 156 -0.83 -3.83 17.13
C ASN A 156 0.17 -4.59 18.02
N MET A 157 1.44 -4.20 17.95
CA MET A 157 2.45 -4.66 18.88
C MET A 157 2.01 -4.32 20.29
N ASP A 158 2.08 -5.30 21.19
CA ASP A 158 1.92 -5.07 22.61
C ASP A 158 3.11 -4.24 23.12
N LEU A 159 2.96 -2.92 23.05
CA LEU A 159 3.93 -1.96 23.59
C LEU A 159 4.15 -2.14 25.10
N GLY A 160 3.28 -2.90 25.78
CA GLY A 160 3.47 -3.32 27.17
C GLY A 160 4.72 -4.17 27.37
N LYS A 161 5.15 -4.95 26.37
CA LYS A 161 6.42 -5.70 26.43
C LYS A 161 7.66 -4.79 26.45
N LEU A 162 7.55 -3.57 25.94
CA LEU A 162 8.59 -2.54 25.93
C LEU A 162 8.32 -1.51 27.04
N GLU A 163 8.39 -1.95 28.29
CA GLU A 163 8.35 -1.05 29.43
C GLU A 163 9.57 -0.13 29.43
N GLY A 164 9.40 1.07 28.89
CA GLY A 164 10.41 2.14 28.86
C GLY A 164 10.21 3.20 29.94
N ALA A 165 11.22 4.05 30.11
CA ALA A 165 11.20 5.21 30.98
C ALA A 165 10.62 6.41 30.21
N MET A 166 9.29 6.55 30.17
CA MET A 166 8.63 7.63 29.42
C MET A 166 8.99 9.03 29.96
N GLU A 167 9.40 9.14 31.22
CA GLU A 167 9.92 10.38 31.83
C GLU A 167 11.27 10.82 31.25
N ALA A 168 12.02 9.93 30.60
CA ALA A 168 13.31 10.24 29.97
C ALA A 168 13.16 10.79 28.53
N VAL A 169 11.95 10.77 27.97
CA VAL A 169 11.68 11.19 26.59
C VAL A 169 11.55 12.70 26.51
N PHE A 170 11.99 13.30 25.41
CA PHE A 170 11.76 14.72 25.11
C PHE A 170 10.27 15.08 25.23
N GLU A 171 9.95 16.17 25.92
CA GLU A 171 8.58 16.62 26.26
C GLU A 171 7.84 15.76 27.29
N SER A 172 8.55 14.96 28.09
CA SER A 172 7.94 14.32 29.26
C SER A 172 7.36 15.37 30.23
N PHE A 173 6.38 14.96 31.04
CA PHE A 173 5.79 15.85 32.04
C PHE A 173 6.85 16.38 33.03
N SER A 174 7.85 15.57 33.37
CA SER A 174 8.94 15.94 34.28
C SER A 174 9.88 17.00 33.72
N ASP A 175 9.85 17.28 32.41
CA ASP A 175 10.73 18.23 31.73
C ASP A 175 10.09 19.64 31.55
N ARG A 176 8.91 19.91 32.14
CA ARG A 176 8.14 21.16 31.97
C ARG A 176 8.91 22.45 32.32
N ASP A 177 9.82 22.36 33.28
CA ASP A 177 10.58 23.52 33.78
C ASP A 177 11.97 23.64 33.13
N GLU A 178 12.33 22.73 32.23
CA GLU A 178 13.67 22.67 31.67
C GLU A 178 13.83 23.53 30.42
N VAL A 179 14.91 24.33 30.43
CA VAL A 179 15.07 25.48 29.55
C VAL A 179 15.76 25.08 28.24
N GLN A 180 15.30 25.63 27.12
CA GLN A 180 16.00 25.60 25.82
C GLN A 180 16.99 26.78 25.72
N CYS A 181 17.83 26.80 24.70
CA CYS A 181 18.74 27.92 24.44
C CYS A 181 17.92 29.20 24.22
N LEU A 182 18.39 30.31 24.82
CA LEU A 182 17.81 31.62 24.56
C LEU A 182 17.99 31.97 23.08
N GLN A 183 17.00 32.66 22.51
CA GLN A 183 17.03 33.08 21.12
C GLN A 183 18.31 33.88 20.82
N GLY A 184 18.99 33.54 19.73
CA GLY A 184 20.25 34.19 19.32
C GLY A 184 21.50 33.71 20.06
N THR A 185 21.40 32.73 20.96
CA THR A 185 22.57 32.14 21.63
C THR A 185 22.96 30.80 20.99
N ARG A 186 24.25 30.45 21.05
CA ARG A 186 24.79 29.16 20.55
C ARG A 186 24.45 28.83 19.09
N THR A 187 24.13 29.84 18.29
CA THR A 187 23.59 29.69 16.92
C THR A 187 24.54 28.93 16.00
N GLU A 188 25.83 29.26 16.01
CA GLU A 188 26.85 28.57 15.18
C GLU A 188 26.93 27.06 15.51
N LEU A 189 26.91 26.71 16.80
CA LEU A 189 26.96 25.32 17.24
C LEU A 189 25.67 24.57 16.88
N LEU A 190 24.51 25.19 17.10
CA LEU A 190 23.22 24.62 16.73
C LEU A 190 23.14 24.36 15.22
N GLN A 191 23.60 25.33 14.42
CA GLN A 191 23.68 25.18 12.97
C GLN A 191 24.60 24.02 12.57
N GLN A 192 25.79 23.94 13.16
CA GLN A 192 26.73 22.83 12.90
C GLN A 192 26.10 21.46 13.20
N ILE A 193 25.35 21.34 14.30
CA ILE A 193 24.67 20.09 14.67
C ILE A 193 23.57 19.75 13.65
N MET A 194 22.79 20.73 13.21
CA MET A 194 21.72 20.50 12.23
C MET A 194 22.28 20.14 10.85
N GLU A 195 23.36 20.79 10.42
CA GLU A 195 24.07 20.45 9.18
C GLU A 195 24.64 19.02 9.23
N TRP A 196 25.23 18.63 10.37
CA TRP A 196 25.66 17.26 10.60
C TRP A 196 24.49 16.27 10.48
N ALA A 197 23.38 16.54 11.18
CA ALA A 197 22.21 15.67 11.25
C ALA A 197 21.55 15.43 9.87
N MET A 198 21.63 16.41 8.97
CA MET A 198 21.01 16.37 7.65
C MET A 198 21.96 15.87 6.54
N SER A 199 23.24 15.64 6.83
CA SER A 199 24.24 15.27 5.82
C SER A 199 24.43 13.75 5.70
N PRO A 200 24.11 13.11 4.56
CA PRO A 200 24.23 11.66 4.36
C PRO A 200 25.66 11.12 4.39
N SER A 201 26.67 12.00 4.22
CA SER A 201 28.08 11.65 4.08
C SER A 201 28.93 11.87 5.34
N GLN A 202 28.33 12.34 6.43
CA GLN A 202 29.06 12.56 7.69
C GLN A 202 29.01 11.34 8.61
N LYS A 203 29.89 11.31 9.62
CA LYS A 203 29.93 10.24 10.64
C LYS A 203 28.59 10.17 11.37
N SER A 204 28.11 8.98 11.71
CA SER A 204 26.80 8.78 12.34
C SER A 204 26.69 9.22 13.81
N ILE A 205 27.75 9.76 14.42
CA ILE A 205 27.76 10.22 15.81
C ILE A 205 28.34 11.64 15.88
N PHE A 206 27.56 12.57 16.43
CA PHE A 206 28.02 13.87 16.89
C PHE A 206 28.14 13.85 18.41
N TRP A 207 29.32 14.19 18.92
CA TRP A 207 29.59 14.10 20.33
C TRP A 207 29.88 15.47 20.94
N LEU A 208 28.93 16.01 21.71
CA LEU A 208 29.03 17.32 22.35
C LEU A 208 29.75 17.21 23.72
N LYS A 209 31.05 17.56 23.76
CA LYS A 209 31.84 17.64 25.00
C LYS A 209 31.94 19.08 25.51
N GLY A 210 32.00 19.23 26.83
CA GLY A 210 32.23 20.51 27.49
C GLY A 210 32.18 20.38 29.00
N MET A 211 32.71 21.38 29.71
CA MET A 211 32.73 21.39 31.19
C MET A 211 31.33 21.31 31.80
N ALA A 212 31.24 20.89 33.06
CA ALA A 212 29.99 20.95 33.80
C ALA A 212 29.45 22.41 33.83
N GLY A 213 28.13 22.57 33.75
CA GLY A 213 27.49 23.89 33.78
C GLY A 213 27.55 24.72 32.50
N THR A 214 28.12 24.22 31.39
CA THR A 214 28.21 25.00 30.12
C THR A 214 26.93 24.99 29.28
N GLY A 215 25.85 24.35 29.75
CA GLY A 215 24.56 24.31 29.06
C GLY A 215 24.42 23.22 27.99
N LYS A 216 25.16 22.12 28.09
CA LYS A 216 25.06 20.99 27.13
C LYS A 216 23.64 20.41 27.04
N SER A 217 23.00 20.18 28.18
CA SER A 217 21.61 19.71 28.25
C SER A 217 20.61 20.70 27.65
N THR A 218 20.88 22.01 27.79
CA THR A 218 20.08 23.07 27.15
C THR A 218 20.23 23.01 25.62
N ILE A 219 21.45 22.75 25.12
CA ILE A 219 21.72 22.58 23.68
C ILE A 219 21.03 21.33 23.15
N SER A 220 21.17 20.17 23.81
CA SER A 220 20.57 18.91 23.37
C SER A 220 19.04 18.98 23.30
N ARG A 221 18.38 19.66 24.24
CA ARG A 221 16.93 19.96 24.17
C ARG A 221 16.55 20.82 23.00
N THR A 222 17.32 21.88 22.75
CA THR A 222 17.07 22.79 21.61
C THR A 222 17.20 22.05 20.28
N VAL A 223 18.20 21.17 20.19
CA VAL A 223 18.40 20.29 19.04
C VAL A 223 17.25 19.29 18.90
N ALA A 224 16.84 18.62 19.99
CA ALA A 224 15.72 17.69 19.98
C ALA A 224 14.42 18.38 19.49
N ARG A 225 14.13 19.60 19.99
CA ARG A 225 13.00 20.41 19.52
C ARG A 225 13.08 20.69 18.03
N SER A 226 14.22 21.19 17.56
CA SER A 226 14.43 21.54 16.15
C SER A 226 14.27 20.33 15.23
N LEU A 227 14.78 19.16 15.65
CA LEU A 227 14.62 17.90 14.94
C LEU A 227 13.17 17.39 14.97
N GLN A 228 12.44 17.59 16.07
CA GLN A 228 11.03 17.22 16.17
C GLN A 228 10.18 18.07 15.22
N ASP A 229 10.38 19.39 15.23
CA ASP A 229 9.68 20.35 14.37
C ASP A 229 9.96 20.09 12.88
N SER A 230 11.17 19.63 12.57
CA SER A 230 11.59 19.24 11.21
C SER A 230 11.29 17.78 10.86
N ASN A 231 10.63 17.03 11.75
CA ASN A 231 10.28 15.61 11.60
C ASN A 231 11.46 14.65 11.36
N TYR A 232 12.65 14.98 11.88
CA TYR A 232 13.86 14.15 11.89
C TYR A 232 14.15 13.49 13.25
N LEU A 233 13.49 13.91 14.33
CA LEU A 233 13.68 13.28 15.64
C LEU A 233 13.05 11.88 15.64
N GLY A 234 13.91 10.86 15.66
CA GLY A 234 13.53 9.46 15.73
C GLY A 234 13.25 9.01 17.16
N ALA A 235 14.15 9.34 18.08
CA ALA A 235 14.00 9.05 19.50
C ALA A 235 14.86 10.00 20.34
N SER A 236 14.59 10.02 21.64
CA SER A 236 15.37 10.78 22.61
C SER A 236 15.44 10.09 23.95
N PHE A 237 16.52 10.33 24.70
CA PHE A 237 16.66 9.88 26.08
C PHE A 237 17.52 10.87 26.88
N PHE A 238 16.96 11.44 27.93
CA PHE A 238 17.62 12.39 28.83
C PHE A 238 17.86 11.71 30.19
N PHE A 239 19.08 11.25 30.41
CA PHE A 239 19.48 10.66 31.68
C PHE A 239 19.44 11.70 32.80
N LYS A 240 19.11 11.25 34.01
CA LYS A 240 19.10 12.11 35.20
C LYS A 240 19.41 11.30 36.45
N ARG A 241 20.51 11.63 37.12
CA ARG A 241 20.98 10.86 38.28
C ARG A 241 20.02 11.02 39.45
N GLY A 242 19.52 9.89 39.96
CA GLY A 242 18.68 9.86 41.16
C GLY A 242 17.17 9.86 40.89
N GLU A 243 16.74 10.04 39.64
CA GLU A 243 15.33 10.01 39.23
C GLU A 243 14.90 8.63 38.72
N GLY A 244 15.05 7.60 39.56
CA GLY A 244 14.58 6.24 39.28
C GLY A 244 15.09 5.70 37.93
N ASP A 245 14.15 5.45 37.00
CA ASP A 245 14.42 4.86 35.69
C ASP A 245 15.24 5.77 34.75
N ARG A 246 15.25 7.09 34.96
CA ARG A 246 16.12 8.02 34.19
C ARG A 246 17.60 7.88 34.56
N GLY A 247 17.89 7.29 35.72
CA GLY A 247 19.24 7.06 36.20
C GLY A 247 19.80 5.67 35.88
N ASN A 248 19.08 4.82 35.14
CA ASN A 248 19.46 3.43 34.90
C ASN A 248 19.36 3.07 33.41
N ALA A 249 20.44 2.55 32.83
CA ALA A 249 20.47 2.13 31.43
C ALA A 249 19.53 0.97 31.09
N LYS A 250 19.01 0.19 32.05
CA LYS A 250 18.09 -0.94 31.80
C LYS A 250 16.89 -0.56 30.93
N LYS A 251 16.37 0.67 31.07
CA LYS A 251 15.20 1.16 30.33
C LYS A 251 15.58 1.93 29.06
N PHE A 252 16.87 2.10 28.78
CA PHE A 252 17.38 2.92 27.67
C PHE A 252 16.90 2.41 26.30
N PHE A 253 17.31 1.20 25.89
CA PHE A 253 16.90 0.65 24.59
C PHE A 253 15.40 0.42 24.47
N PRO A 254 14.67 -0.15 25.46
CA PRO A 254 13.22 -0.28 25.38
C PRO A 254 12.52 1.05 25.09
N THR A 255 12.98 2.14 25.70
CA THR A 255 12.44 3.50 25.48
C THR A 255 12.74 4.02 24.07
N LEU A 256 13.97 3.82 23.58
CA LEU A 256 14.35 4.23 22.22
C LEU A 256 13.57 3.44 21.16
N ILE A 257 13.48 2.12 21.30
CA ILE A 257 12.79 1.25 20.35
C ILE A 257 11.30 1.58 20.27
N ARG A 258 10.67 1.82 21.42
CA ARG A 258 9.27 2.25 21.48
C ARG A 258 9.05 3.55 20.70
N GLN A 259 9.94 4.55 20.84
CA GLN A 259 9.86 5.80 20.07
C GLN A 259 10.10 5.57 18.57
N LEU A 260 11.15 4.81 18.23
CA LEU A 260 11.52 4.52 16.84
C LEU A 260 10.43 3.77 16.09
N MET A 261 9.73 2.83 16.71
CA MET A 261 8.63 2.10 16.06
C MET A 261 7.36 2.92 15.85
N LEU A 262 7.16 4.00 16.63
CA LEU A 262 6.08 4.96 16.41
C LEU A 262 6.38 5.83 15.19
N ARG A 263 7.65 6.14 14.93
CA ARG A 263 8.10 6.93 13.78
C ARG A 263 8.31 6.11 12.51
N THR A 264 8.91 4.92 12.67
CA THR A 264 9.30 3.99 11.62
C THR A 264 8.56 2.67 11.86
N SER A 265 7.31 2.62 11.42
CA SER A 265 6.41 1.47 11.58
C SER A 265 6.97 0.17 11.00
N GLU A 266 7.89 0.27 10.04
CA GLU A 266 8.53 -0.82 9.36
C GLU A 266 9.43 -1.65 10.29
N LEU A 267 9.91 -1.07 11.39
CA LEU A 267 10.69 -1.81 12.40
C LEU A 267 9.84 -2.82 13.18
N ARG A 268 8.52 -2.61 13.25
CA ARG A 268 7.62 -3.37 14.14
C ARG A 268 7.69 -4.88 13.94
N PRO A 269 7.64 -5.45 12.72
CA PRO A 269 7.66 -6.90 12.55
C PRO A 269 8.94 -7.55 13.09
N SER A 270 10.10 -6.91 12.83
CA SER A 270 11.38 -7.45 13.28
C SER A 270 11.56 -7.31 14.79
N VAL A 271 11.11 -6.20 15.39
CA VAL A 271 11.14 -6.02 16.85
C VAL A 271 10.16 -6.98 17.53
N GLN A 272 8.95 -7.18 16.97
CA GLN A 272 7.97 -8.13 17.49
C GLN A 272 8.58 -9.53 17.56
N LYS A 273 9.20 -9.95 16.46
CA LYS A 273 9.86 -11.25 16.38
C LYS A 273 10.94 -11.40 17.46
N ALA A 274 11.77 -10.38 17.66
CA ALA A 274 12.80 -10.42 18.71
C ALA A 274 12.19 -10.56 20.12
N LEU A 275 11.05 -9.91 20.39
CA LEU A 275 10.32 -10.03 21.65
C LEU A 275 9.61 -11.38 21.82
N ASP A 276 9.17 -12.01 20.73
CA ASP A 276 8.52 -13.32 20.77
C ASP A 276 9.54 -14.46 20.89
N ASP A 277 10.71 -14.33 20.23
CA ASP A 277 11.82 -15.26 20.32
C ASP A 277 12.50 -15.20 21.71
N ASP A 278 12.47 -14.04 22.38
CA ASP A 278 13.14 -13.78 23.65
C ASP A 278 12.33 -12.80 24.53
N PRO A 279 11.30 -13.29 25.26
CA PRO A 279 10.40 -12.44 26.05
C PRO A 279 11.09 -11.59 27.13
N ASP A 280 12.24 -12.03 27.63
CA ASP A 280 13.01 -11.35 28.69
C ASP A 280 14.09 -10.41 28.14
N ILE A 281 14.15 -10.18 26.82
CA ILE A 281 15.22 -9.39 26.16
C ILE A 281 15.39 -7.99 26.75
N THR A 282 14.32 -7.35 27.23
CA THR A 282 14.36 -6.02 27.86
C THR A 282 15.05 -5.99 29.23
N SER A 283 15.27 -7.16 29.83
CA SER A 283 15.99 -7.34 31.09
C SER A 283 17.43 -7.82 30.90
N LYS A 284 17.84 -8.11 29.66
CA LYS A 284 19.19 -8.59 29.31
C LYS A 284 20.22 -7.46 29.25
N SER A 285 21.46 -7.82 28.93
CA SER A 285 22.56 -6.87 28.77
C SER A 285 22.24 -5.80 27.71
N LEU A 286 22.80 -4.60 27.87
CA LEU A 286 22.63 -3.50 26.90
C LEU A 286 23.09 -3.89 25.49
N ARG A 287 24.15 -4.71 25.40
CA ARG A 287 24.63 -5.24 24.12
C ARG A 287 23.57 -6.12 23.45
N GLU A 288 22.97 -7.06 24.18
CA GLU A 288 21.91 -7.91 23.63
C GLU A 288 20.68 -7.09 23.21
N GLN A 289 20.29 -6.11 24.03
CA GLN A 289 19.19 -5.21 23.69
C GLN A 289 19.50 -4.42 22.41
N PHE A 290 20.69 -3.85 22.28
CA PHE A 290 21.13 -3.14 21.08
C PHE A 290 21.11 -4.04 19.84
N GLU A 291 21.76 -5.21 19.94
CA GLU A 291 21.91 -6.11 18.80
C GLU A 291 20.56 -6.64 18.30
N LYS A 292 19.71 -7.15 19.21
CA LYS A 292 18.45 -7.80 18.83
C LYS A 292 17.30 -6.83 18.59
N LEU A 293 17.22 -5.73 19.34
CA LEU A 293 16.08 -4.81 19.25
C LEU A 293 16.33 -3.61 18.33
N LEU A 294 17.59 -3.24 18.05
CA LEU A 294 17.92 -2.11 17.18
C LEU A 294 18.65 -2.53 15.91
N LEU A 295 19.82 -3.16 16.03
CA LEU A 295 20.70 -3.43 14.90
C LEU A 295 20.08 -4.43 13.92
N GLN A 296 19.65 -5.60 14.39
CA GLN A 296 19.05 -6.63 13.54
C GLN A 296 17.79 -6.12 12.80
N PRO A 297 16.84 -5.41 13.45
CA PRO A 297 15.73 -4.77 12.76
C PRO A 297 16.14 -3.78 11.67
N LEU A 298 17.17 -2.96 11.91
CA LEU A 298 17.66 -2.01 10.90
C LEU A 298 18.31 -2.72 9.71
N VAL A 299 19.11 -3.76 9.96
CA VAL A 299 19.73 -4.59 8.91
C VAL A 299 18.67 -5.29 8.06
N TYR A 300 17.62 -5.82 8.70
CA TYR A 300 16.49 -6.43 7.98
C TYR A 300 15.77 -5.42 7.07
N LEU A 301 15.58 -4.17 7.53
CA LEU A 301 14.98 -3.13 6.71
C LEU A 301 15.82 -2.74 5.49
N ASP A 302 17.14 -2.66 5.66
CA ASP A 302 18.08 -2.37 4.57
C ASP A 302 17.99 -3.44 3.46
N GLN A 303 17.91 -4.72 3.85
CA GLN A 303 17.77 -5.85 2.92
C GLN A 303 16.47 -5.81 2.09
N LEU A 304 15.42 -5.17 2.59
CA LEU A 304 14.16 -4.98 1.85
C LEU A 304 14.25 -3.90 0.76
N GLY A 305 15.42 -3.27 0.58
CA GLY A 305 15.63 -2.19 -0.39
C GLY A 305 14.82 -0.93 -0.08
N ARG A 306 14.34 -0.81 1.17
CA ARG A 306 13.62 0.37 1.63
C ARG A 306 14.64 1.39 2.10
N GLN A 307 14.71 2.54 1.43
CA GLN A 307 15.52 3.68 1.90
C GLN A 307 14.97 4.13 3.25
N PRO A 308 15.68 3.92 4.38
CA PRO A 308 15.21 4.42 5.66
C PRO A 308 15.23 5.95 5.63
N ARG A 309 14.16 6.57 6.14
CA ARG A 309 14.18 8.02 6.38
C ARG A 309 15.27 8.34 7.39
N THR A 310 16.02 9.43 7.18
CA THR A 310 16.98 9.92 8.16
C THR A 310 16.27 10.14 9.49
N ALA A 311 16.76 9.49 10.55
CA ALA A 311 16.24 9.60 11.90
C ALA A 311 17.40 9.87 12.85
N VAL A 312 17.26 10.88 13.69
CA VAL A 312 18.28 11.27 14.67
C VAL A 312 17.84 10.85 16.06
N ILE A 313 18.76 10.26 16.82
CA ILE A 313 18.58 9.90 18.22
C ILE A 313 19.36 10.90 19.08
N VAL A 314 18.67 11.59 19.98
CA VAL A 314 19.30 12.54 20.92
C VAL A 314 19.47 11.87 22.28
N ILE A 315 20.71 11.80 22.77
CA ILE A 315 21.03 11.22 24.08
C ILE A 315 21.74 12.31 24.89
N ASP A 316 21.19 12.64 26.05
CA ASP A 316 21.76 13.64 26.95
C ASP A 316 22.21 13.01 28.28
N ALA A 317 23.25 13.60 28.87
CA ALA A 317 23.77 13.25 30.19
C ALA A 317 24.09 11.75 30.38
N LEU A 318 24.65 11.08 29.36
CA LEU A 318 25.01 9.66 29.43
C LEU A 318 25.91 9.32 30.63
N ASP A 319 26.72 10.28 31.09
CA ASP A 319 27.56 10.20 32.29
C ASP A 319 26.79 10.14 33.62
N GLU A 320 25.50 10.51 33.62
CA GLU A 320 24.62 10.43 34.78
C GLU A 320 23.95 9.05 34.96
N CYS A 321 24.16 8.14 34.01
CA CYS A 321 23.72 6.77 34.15
C CYS A 321 24.44 6.08 35.33
N LYS A 322 23.68 5.59 36.31
CA LYS A 322 24.21 4.70 37.35
C LYS A 322 24.56 3.38 36.69
N SER A 323 25.85 3.13 36.54
CA SER A 323 26.38 1.83 36.12
C SER A 323 27.26 1.28 37.23
N ASP A 324 27.29 -0.05 37.36
CA ASP A 324 28.45 -0.72 37.96
C ASP A 324 29.69 -0.64 37.04
N SER A 325 29.56 -0.17 35.79
CA SER A 325 30.67 0.24 34.89
C SER A 325 30.19 1.06 33.65
N PRO A 326 30.62 2.33 33.45
CA PRO A 326 30.24 3.16 32.29
C PRO A 326 30.87 2.72 30.96
N SER A 327 31.74 1.72 31.00
CA SER A 327 32.64 1.31 29.90
C SER A 327 31.92 0.56 28.77
N ASP A 328 30.79 -0.09 29.03
CA ASP A 328 30.17 -1.01 28.06
C ASP A 328 29.32 -0.32 26.96
N LEU A 329 29.02 0.97 27.11
CA LEU A 329 28.21 1.74 26.15
C LEU A 329 29.04 2.40 25.04
N LEU A 330 30.36 2.50 25.20
CA LEU A 330 31.23 3.26 24.29
C LEU A 330 32.48 2.49 23.81
N ASP A 331 32.73 1.26 24.25
CA ASP A 331 33.96 0.58 23.88
C ASP A 331 33.91 -0.10 22.49
N LYS A 332 34.69 0.55 21.61
CA LYS A 332 35.34 0.07 20.37
C LYS A 332 34.49 0.01 19.09
N GLN A 333 34.35 1.17 18.43
CA GLN A 333 34.81 1.35 17.03
C GLN A 333 35.21 2.82 16.82
N ALA A 334 36.50 3.09 16.97
CA ALA A 334 37.21 4.19 16.30
C ALA A 334 38.20 3.55 15.33
#